data_AF-A0A9P1HGF7-F1
#
_entry.id   AF-A0A9P1HGF7-F1
#
_cell.length_a   1.000
_cell.length_b   1.000
_cell.length_c   1.000
_cell.angle_alpha   90.00
_cell.angle_beta   90.00
_cell.angle_gamma   90.00
#
_symmetry.space_group_name_H-M   'P 1'
#
loop_
_entity.id
_entity.type
_entity.pdbx_description
1 polymer ?
#
loop_
_entity_poly.entity_id
_entity_poly.type
_entity_poly.pdbx_seq_one_letter_code
_entity_poly.pdbx_strand_id
1 'polypeptide(L)'
;MQLLLSLTDHEDIEHKKVEIELDEDSTLRQLKQEISSKLHIDPVNQNIFFHDGREICGIDFDSTLQQIGFRHLDKLIVKHSDVSWWPEYKEYVEIAMKGGPRRMQTCKEAVRLHADLMDNGFFYAYSRFNTYRMENHYKVASWTDDDTKLMREATLSHFRAIHFKRGANDELDFVCRFEPRPGELGGSRKNTLAYVRLHGEQDETKYNVKCHHFGSSSSSAKGQSPDIKEFYCYKLLELLNVGPQVHFILPNILTGSRTSMYIATRWCDDFVPITSIKKEDVSVESLAQILLLGTFLFMDDLHSDNCGQWKGTKNAAIVDFMPRAYTTFTNVKKALLNNDASVYWDEFHIDALEKCNEESRLEMARASLMKWDLLSKIDLANELITPEKDRMKRQDIGFKGFNSPTEELDLYITATRRQQGEALKTFRDENPQAARALEALVRPQRPPRGGRPGGRGRPEGGKGRPFEPMTFESEDEQ
;
A
#
# COMPACT_ATOMS: atom_id res chain seq x y z
N MET A 1 35.12 -20.89 -33.24
CA MET A 1 33.90 -21.51 -33.82
C MET A 1 32.75 -20.51 -33.83
N GLN A 2 32.06 -20.39 -34.97
CA GLN A 2 30.93 -19.47 -35.13
C GLN A 2 29.63 -20.29 -35.12
N LEU A 3 28.62 -19.86 -34.36
CA LEU A 3 27.32 -20.53 -34.26
C LEU A 3 26.20 -19.55 -34.56
N LEU A 4 25.14 -20.05 -35.20
CA LEU A 4 23.96 -19.26 -35.56
C LEU A 4 22.79 -19.64 -34.66
N LEU A 5 22.46 -18.78 -33.71
CA LEU A 5 21.33 -18.97 -32.79
C LEU A 5 20.04 -18.42 -33.42
N SER A 6 18.96 -19.20 -33.34
CA SER A 6 17.61 -18.82 -33.72
C SER A 6 16.67 -19.03 -32.53
N LEU A 7 16.15 -17.93 -31.98
CA LEU A 7 15.11 -17.96 -30.96
C LEU A 7 13.77 -18.25 -31.64
N THR A 8 13.18 -19.40 -31.33
CA THR A 8 11.90 -19.83 -31.91
C THR A 8 10.85 -20.05 -30.84
N ASP A 9 9.58 -20.02 -31.22
CA ASP A 9 8.46 -20.31 -30.31
C ASP A 9 7.90 -21.73 -30.47
N HIS A 10 6.71 -21.95 -29.90
CA HIS A 10 5.99 -23.22 -29.94
C HIS A 10 5.38 -23.52 -31.33
N GLU A 11 5.28 -22.54 -32.21
CA GLU A 11 4.83 -22.68 -33.61
C GLU A 11 6.04 -22.68 -34.58
N ASP A 12 7.26 -22.82 -34.05
CA ASP A 12 8.53 -22.74 -34.80
C ASP A 12 8.73 -21.40 -35.53
N ILE A 13 8.07 -20.33 -35.08
CA ILE A 13 8.26 -18.98 -35.62
C ILE A 13 9.56 -18.40 -35.05
N GLU A 14 10.45 -17.94 -35.93
CA GLU A 14 11.69 -17.24 -35.53
C GLU A 14 11.39 -15.81 -35.05
N HIS A 15 11.81 -15.49 -33.83
CA HIS A 15 11.66 -14.17 -33.20
C HIS A 15 12.94 -13.34 -33.25
N LYS A 16 14.09 -14.00 -33.13
CA LYS A 16 15.41 -13.34 -33.10
C LYS A 16 16.46 -14.29 -33.63
N LYS A 17 17.38 -13.76 -34.43
CA LYS A 17 18.56 -14.48 -34.89
C LYS A 17 19.82 -13.74 -34.44
N VAL A 18 20.76 -14.47 -33.87
CA VAL A 18 22.02 -13.91 -33.37
C VAL A 18 23.15 -14.83 -33.77
N GLU A 19 24.27 -14.23 -34.16
CA GLU A 19 25.52 -14.93 -34.39
C GLU A 19 26.40 -14.78 -33.15
N ILE A 20 27.01 -15.88 -32.73
CA ILE A 20 27.97 -15.89 -31.63
C ILE A 20 29.27 -16.55 -32.08
N GLU A 21 30.37 -16.09 -31.51
CA GLU A 21 31.70 -16.63 -31.72
C GLU A 21 32.23 -17.13 -30.38
N LEU A 22 32.65 -18.38 -30.36
CA LEU A 22 33.15 -19.11 -29.19
C LEU A 22 34.41 -19.86 -29.57
N ASP A 23 35.38 -19.98 -28.67
CA ASP A 23 36.55 -20.84 -28.89
C ASP A 23 36.12 -22.31 -29.06
N GLU A 24 36.89 -23.10 -29.82
CA GLU A 24 36.56 -24.52 -30.07
C GLU A 24 36.53 -25.36 -28.78
N ASP A 25 37.33 -24.95 -27.80
CA ASP A 25 37.40 -25.53 -26.46
C ASP A 25 36.34 -24.98 -25.50
N SER A 26 35.47 -24.08 -25.97
CA SER A 26 34.36 -23.59 -25.15
C SER A 26 33.47 -24.75 -24.70
N THR A 27 32.89 -24.59 -23.52
CA THR A 27 32.00 -25.57 -22.89
C THR A 27 30.54 -25.28 -23.18
N LEU A 28 29.67 -26.28 -22.95
CA LEU A 28 28.22 -26.07 -22.99
C LEU A 28 27.77 -24.98 -22.00
N ARG A 29 28.41 -24.89 -20.82
CA ARG A 29 28.18 -23.83 -19.84
C ARG A 29 28.41 -22.43 -20.42
N GLN A 30 29.54 -22.23 -21.10
CA GLN A 30 29.87 -20.95 -21.75
C GLN A 30 28.90 -20.63 -22.89
N LEU A 31 28.51 -21.62 -23.69
CA LEU A 31 27.45 -21.42 -24.70
C LEU A 31 26.13 -20.97 -24.06
N LYS A 32 25.70 -21.62 -22.97
CA LYS A 32 24.48 -21.22 -22.25
C LYS A 32 24.58 -19.80 -21.68
N GLN A 33 25.76 -19.39 -21.20
CA GLN A 33 25.99 -18.03 -20.74
C GLN A 33 25.91 -17.01 -21.89
N GLU A 34 26.48 -17.32 -23.05
CA GLU A 34 26.34 -16.47 -24.25
C GLU A 34 24.87 -16.38 -24.71
N ILE A 35 24.15 -17.50 -24.73
CA ILE A 35 22.71 -17.52 -25.04
C ILE A 35 21.95 -16.61 -24.04
N SER A 36 22.25 -16.69 -22.76
CA SER A 36 21.63 -15.81 -21.74
C SER A 36 21.91 -14.35 -22.02
N SER A 37 23.16 -13.99 -22.31
CA SER A 37 23.57 -12.62 -22.64
C SER A 37 22.85 -12.08 -23.88
N LYS A 38 22.73 -12.90 -24.94
CA LYS A 38 22.19 -12.46 -26.23
C LYS A 38 20.67 -12.55 -26.34
N LEU A 39 20.06 -13.55 -25.72
CA LEU A 39 18.63 -13.87 -25.85
C LEU A 39 17.84 -13.63 -24.55
N HIS A 40 18.49 -13.28 -23.45
CA HIS A 40 17.86 -13.01 -22.15
C HIS A 40 17.06 -14.19 -21.60
N ILE A 41 17.58 -15.41 -21.78
CA ILE A 41 17.02 -16.65 -21.23
C ILE A 41 18.01 -17.20 -20.22
N ASP A 42 17.61 -17.36 -18.96
CA ASP A 42 18.46 -17.96 -17.94
C ASP A 42 18.93 -19.36 -18.39
N PRO A 43 20.20 -19.75 -18.17
CA PRO A 43 20.73 -21.07 -18.51
C PRO A 43 19.84 -22.28 -18.11
N VAL A 44 19.07 -22.17 -17.02
CA VAL A 44 18.17 -23.24 -16.57
C VAL A 44 16.90 -23.35 -17.41
N ASN A 45 16.49 -22.28 -18.09
CA ASN A 45 15.28 -22.20 -18.91
C ASN A 45 15.57 -22.35 -20.41
N GLN A 46 16.80 -22.69 -20.80
CA GLN A 46 17.20 -22.86 -22.19
C GLN A 46 17.02 -24.30 -22.66
N ASN A 47 16.14 -24.49 -23.64
CA ASN A 47 16.06 -25.70 -24.45
C ASN A 47 16.76 -25.45 -25.78
N ILE A 48 17.84 -26.19 -26.05
CA ILE A 48 18.71 -25.99 -27.22
C ILE A 48 18.57 -27.20 -28.12
N PHE A 49 18.36 -26.96 -29.41
CA PHE A 49 18.24 -28.00 -30.42
C PHE A 49 19.18 -27.70 -31.58
N PHE A 50 19.71 -28.73 -32.20
CA PHE A 50 20.27 -28.61 -33.53
C PHE A 50 19.15 -28.33 -34.54
N HIS A 51 19.50 -27.77 -35.70
CA HIS A 51 18.53 -27.49 -36.77
C HIS A 51 17.80 -28.74 -37.29
N ASP A 52 18.36 -29.94 -37.08
CA ASP A 52 17.72 -31.21 -37.41
C ASP A 52 16.70 -31.69 -36.35
N GLY A 53 16.46 -30.89 -35.30
CA GLY A 53 15.49 -31.15 -34.24
C GLY A 53 16.04 -31.97 -33.07
N ARG A 54 17.30 -32.42 -33.10
CA ARG A 54 17.91 -33.12 -31.96
C ARG A 54 18.16 -32.16 -30.81
N GLU A 55 17.58 -32.48 -29.66
CA GLU A 55 17.76 -31.71 -28.41
C GLU A 55 19.12 -31.99 -27.78
N ILE A 56 19.69 -30.95 -27.17
CA ILE A 56 20.93 -31.00 -26.40
C ILE A 56 20.55 -31.14 -24.93
N CYS A 57 20.28 -32.37 -24.50
CA CYS A 57 19.85 -32.70 -23.13
C CYS A 57 20.71 -33.82 -22.50
N GLY A 58 20.81 -33.82 -21.17
CA GLY A 58 21.55 -34.86 -20.43
C GLY A 58 23.08 -34.86 -20.60
N ILE A 59 23.64 -33.78 -21.15
CA ILE A 59 25.08 -33.61 -21.37
C ILE A 59 25.70 -32.85 -20.20
N ASP A 60 26.91 -33.25 -19.81
CA ASP A 60 27.71 -32.54 -18.82
C ASP A 60 28.01 -31.10 -19.27
N PHE A 61 27.73 -30.12 -18.41
CA PHE A 61 27.91 -28.70 -18.72
C PHE A 61 29.36 -28.33 -19.01
N ASP A 62 30.32 -29.12 -18.53
CA ASP A 62 31.75 -28.88 -18.72
C ASP A 62 32.32 -29.61 -19.95
N SER A 63 31.49 -30.36 -20.70
CA SER A 63 31.86 -30.92 -22.01
C SER A 63 32.12 -29.81 -23.02
N THR A 64 33.18 -29.96 -23.83
CA THR A 64 33.48 -28.98 -24.89
C THR A 64 32.48 -29.09 -26.03
N LEU A 65 32.22 -27.98 -26.71
CA LEU A 65 31.28 -27.96 -27.84
C LEU A 65 31.73 -28.92 -28.96
N GLN A 66 33.05 -29.05 -29.19
CA GLN A 66 33.56 -30.02 -30.15
C GLN A 66 33.23 -31.47 -29.77
N GLN A 67 33.33 -31.83 -28.48
CA GLN A 67 32.98 -33.17 -27.98
C GLN A 67 31.48 -33.48 -28.15
N ILE A 68 30.64 -32.46 -28.01
CA ILE A 68 29.19 -32.55 -28.20
C ILE A 68 28.82 -32.65 -29.69
N GLY A 69 29.75 -32.30 -30.58
CA GLY A 69 29.61 -32.43 -32.03
C GLY A 69 29.18 -31.16 -32.75
N PHE A 70 29.30 -30.00 -32.10
CA PHE A 70 29.09 -28.70 -32.77
C PHE A 70 30.17 -28.46 -33.82
N ARG A 71 29.77 -27.81 -34.92
CA ARG A 71 30.61 -27.42 -36.04
C ARG A 71 30.49 -25.93 -36.32
N HIS A 72 31.51 -25.39 -36.99
CA HIS A 72 31.46 -24.03 -37.50
C HIS A 72 30.23 -23.83 -38.41
N LEU A 73 29.49 -22.75 -38.14
CA LEU A 73 28.23 -22.35 -38.77
C LEU A 73 27.03 -23.26 -38.50
N ASP A 74 27.10 -24.11 -37.47
CA ASP A 74 25.92 -24.84 -37.02
C ASP A 74 24.80 -23.87 -36.62
N LYS A 75 23.59 -24.22 -37.06
CA LYS A 75 22.38 -23.50 -36.69
C LYS A 75 21.74 -24.19 -35.50
N LEU A 76 21.51 -23.41 -34.46
CA LEU A 76 20.90 -23.85 -33.22
C LEU A 76 19.56 -23.17 -33.05
N ILE A 77 18.57 -23.96 -32.70
CA ILE A 77 17.26 -23.50 -32.33
C ILE A 77 17.25 -23.41 -30.81
N VAL A 78 16.99 -22.22 -30.29
CA VAL A 78 16.84 -21.97 -28.85
C VAL A 78 15.37 -21.70 -28.57
N LYS A 79 14.82 -22.39 -27.57
CA LYS A 79 13.48 -22.17 -27.05
C LYS A 79 13.56 -21.94 -25.54
N HIS A 80 12.70 -21.08 -25.01
CA HIS A 80 12.50 -20.99 -23.57
C HIS A 80 11.69 -22.19 -23.08
N SER A 81 12.02 -22.77 -21.93
CA SER A 81 11.33 -23.93 -21.33
C SER A 81 9.81 -23.73 -21.25
N ASP A 82 9.40 -22.54 -20.84
CA ASP A 82 8.00 -22.19 -20.63
C ASP A 82 7.25 -21.72 -21.88
N VAL A 83 7.85 -21.80 -23.07
CA VAL A 83 7.19 -21.35 -24.31
C VAL A 83 5.89 -22.09 -24.61
N SER A 84 5.76 -23.30 -24.08
CA SER A 84 4.55 -24.13 -24.16
C SER A 84 3.39 -23.60 -23.32
N TRP A 85 3.64 -22.74 -22.33
CA TRP A 85 2.60 -22.16 -21.47
C TRP A 85 1.97 -20.90 -22.06
N TRP A 86 2.62 -20.28 -23.04
CA TRP A 86 2.12 -19.07 -23.69
C TRP A 86 0.74 -19.25 -24.34
N PRO A 87 0.46 -20.32 -25.12
CA PRO A 87 -0.87 -20.54 -25.70
C PRO A 87 -1.96 -20.64 -24.64
N GLU A 88 -1.70 -21.37 -23.55
CA GLU A 88 -2.67 -21.55 -22.47
C GLU A 88 -2.94 -20.23 -21.73
N TYR A 89 -1.88 -19.47 -21.41
CA TYR A 89 -2.02 -18.13 -20.84
C TYR A 89 -2.88 -17.21 -21.73
N LYS A 90 -2.57 -17.17 -23.03
CA LYS A 90 -3.30 -16.35 -24.01
C LYS A 90 -4.76 -16.77 -24.09
N GLU A 91 -5.04 -18.06 -24.12
CA GLU A 91 -6.41 -18.59 -24.15
C GLU A 91 -7.20 -18.16 -22.91
N TYR A 92 -6.64 -18.29 -21.70
CA TYR A 92 -7.33 -17.85 -20.48
C TYR A 92 -7.60 -16.35 -20.47
N VAL A 93 -6.68 -15.53 -20.96
CA VAL A 93 -6.90 -14.08 -21.11
C VAL A 93 -8.06 -13.81 -22.06
N GLU A 94 -8.09 -14.45 -23.22
CA GLU A 94 -9.17 -14.27 -24.21
C GLU A 94 -10.54 -14.74 -23.69
N ILE A 95 -10.59 -15.86 -22.97
CA ILE A 95 -11.83 -16.34 -22.34
C ILE A 95 -12.29 -15.36 -21.25
N ALA A 96 -11.38 -14.91 -20.39
CA ALA A 96 -11.70 -13.95 -19.33
C ALA A 96 -12.28 -12.65 -19.91
N MET A 97 -11.69 -12.16 -21.01
CA MET A 97 -12.12 -10.95 -21.71
C MET A 97 -13.50 -11.08 -22.37
N LYS A 98 -13.89 -12.28 -22.82
CA LYS A 98 -15.25 -12.56 -23.34
C LYS A 98 -16.31 -12.61 -22.23
N GLY A 99 -15.89 -12.87 -20.99
CA GLY A 99 -16.77 -13.00 -19.83
C GLY A 99 -17.48 -14.35 -19.72
N GLY A 100 -18.40 -14.48 -18.76
CA GLY A 100 -19.19 -15.69 -18.53
C GLY A 100 -18.95 -16.36 -17.17
N PRO A 101 -19.61 -17.51 -16.90
CA PRO A 101 -19.64 -18.14 -15.57
C PRO A 101 -18.26 -18.56 -15.04
N ARG A 102 -17.32 -18.85 -15.95
CA ARG A 102 -15.96 -19.28 -15.60
C ARG A 102 -14.94 -18.15 -15.55
N ARG A 103 -15.35 -16.88 -15.78
CA ARG A 103 -14.44 -15.72 -15.85
C ARG A 103 -13.48 -15.69 -14.68
N MET A 104 -13.98 -15.83 -13.45
CA MET A 104 -13.13 -15.75 -12.26
C MET A 104 -12.06 -16.85 -12.21
N GLN A 105 -12.43 -18.09 -12.60
CA GLN A 105 -11.47 -19.19 -12.65
C GLN A 105 -10.39 -18.96 -13.71
N THR A 106 -10.78 -18.52 -14.91
CA THR A 106 -9.83 -18.23 -15.99
C THR A 106 -8.92 -17.04 -15.67
N CYS A 107 -9.42 -16.02 -14.96
CA CYS A 107 -8.57 -14.92 -14.51
C CYS A 107 -7.49 -15.41 -13.54
N LYS A 108 -7.84 -16.30 -12.59
CA LYS A 108 -6.88 -16.83 -11.63
C LYS A 108 -5.78 -17.65 -12.31
N GLU A 109 -6.13 -18.51 -13.27
CA GLU A 109 -5.14 -19.27 -14.03
C GLU A 109 -4.27 -18.37 -14.91
N ALA A 110 -4.85 -17.36 -15.56
CA ALA A 110 -4.08 -16.37 -16.32
C ALA A 110 -3.08 -15.60 -15.44
N VAL A 111 -3.49 -15.19 -14.22
CA VAL A 111 -2.61 -14.51 -13.25
C VAL A 111 -1.49 -15.43 -12.76
N ARG A 112 -1.80 -16.70 -12.50
CA ARG A 112 -0.79 -17.69 -12.12
C ARG A 112 0.25 -17.89 -13.23
N LEU A 113 -0.19 -18.23 -14.44
CA LEU A 113 0.71 -18.43 -15.58
C LEU A 113 1.50 -17.16 -15.93
N HIS A 114 0.89 -15.98 -15.82
CA HIS A 114 1.61 -14.72 -15.98
C HIS A 114 2.75 -14.57 -14.98
N ALA A 115 2.50 -14.86 -13.70
CA ALA A 115 3.52 -14.77 -12.67
C ALA A 115 4.69 -15.72 -12.98
N ASP A 116 4.39 -16.97 -13.34
CA ASP A 116 5.41 -17.96 -13.69
C ASP A 116 6.24 -17.51 -14.93
N LEU A 117 5.57 -17.05 -16.00
CA LEU A 117 6.24 -16.54 -17.20
C LEU A 117 7.08 -15.27 -16.91
N MET A 118 6.61 -14.41 -16.02
CA MET A 118 7.35 -13.21 -15.62
C MET A 118 8.62 -13.54 -14.82
N ASP A 119 8.50 -14.40 -13.80
CA ASP A 119 9.62 -14.78 -12.93
C ASP A 119 10.74 -15.46 -13.72
N ASN A 120 10.38 -16.25 -14.73
CA ASN A 120 11.35 -16.96 -15.55
C ASN A 120 11.95 -16.11 -16.69
N GLY A 121 11.56 -14.83 -16.81
CA GLY A 121 12.13 -13.90 -17.81
C GLY A 121 11.57 -14.06 -19.23
N PHE A 122 10.50 -14.84 -19.41
CA PHE A 122 9.93 -15.19 -20.71
C PHE A 122 9.64 -13.98 -21.60
N PHE A 123 9.03 -12.94 -21.03
CA PHE A 123 8.63 -11.73 -21.76
C PHE A 123 9.81 -10.83 -22.17
N TYR A 124 11.00 -11.02 -21.58
CA TYR A 124 12.21 -10.36 -22.04
C TYR A 124 12.77 -11.03 -23.30
N ALA A 125 12.73 -12.37 -23.34
CA ALA A 125 13.16 -13.13 -24.51
C ALA A 125 12.21 -12.93 -25.71
N TYR A 126 10.89 -12.97 -25.49
CA TYR A 126 9.88 -12.85 -26.55
C TYR A 126 9.14 -11.52 -26.51
N SER A 127 9.77 -10.46 -27.04
CA SER A 127 9.23 -9.10 -27.03
C SER A 127 7.84 -8.96 -27.67
N ARG A 128 7.53 -9.75 -28.71
CA ARG A 128 6.20 -9.78 -29.35
C ARG A 128 5.09 -10.25 -28.41
N PHE A 129 5.38 -11.26 -27.58
CA PHE A 129 4.44 -11.76 -26.58
C PHE A 129 4.25 -10.75 -25.45
N ASN A 130 5.31 -10.02 -25.10
CA ASN A 130 5.24 -8.94 -24.13
C ASN A 130 4.30 -7.79 -24.56
N THR A 131 4.22 -7.48 -25.87
CA THR A 131 3.25 -6.50 -26.38
C THR A 131 1.82 -6.90 -26.04
N TYR A 132 1.43 -8.13 -26.36
CA TYR A 132 0.09 -8.65 -26.02
C TYR A 132 -0.16 -8.65 -24.51
N ARG A 133 0.84 -9.06 -23.70
CA ARG A 133 0.76 -9.04 -22.24
C ARG A 133 0.46 -7.63 -21.73
N MET A 134 1.21 -6.63 -22.18
CA MET A 134 1.05 -5.24 -21.76
C MET A 134 -0.33 -4.65 -22.07
N GLU A 135 -0.93 -5.07 -23.18
CA GLU A 135 -2.24 -4.58 -23.63
C GLU A 135 -3.42 -5.22 -22.87
N ASN A 136 -3.24 -6.43 -22.34
CA ASN A 136 -4.37 -7.25 -21.88
C ASN A 136 -4.29 -7.69 -20.41
N HIS A 137 -3.10 -8.02 -19.89
CA HIS A 137 -2.98 -8.71 -18.61
C HIS A 137 -3.56 -7.93 -17.44
N TYR A 138 -3.28 -6.63 -17.35
CA TYR A 138 -3.74 -5.79 -16.23
C TYR A 138 -5.27 -5.76 -16.09
N LYS A 139 -6.01 -5.95 -17.20
CA LYS A 139 -7.47 -6.03 -17.20
C LYS A 139 -7.92 -7.31 -16.52
N VAL A 140 -7.27 -8.42 -16.86
CA VAL A 140 -7.55 -9.74 -16.28
C VAL A 140 -7.16 -9.79 -14.81
N ALA A 141 -5.98 -9.28 -14.47
CA ALA A 141 -5.51 -9.16 -13.09
C ALA A 141 -6.47 -8.36 -12.21
N SER A 142 -7.06 -7.27 -12.74
CA SER A 142 -8.03 -6.45 -12.00
C SER A 142 -9.28 -7.21 -11.54
N TRP A 143 -9.63 -8.31 -12.21
CA TRP A 143 -10.75 -9.16 -11.81
C TRP A 143 -10.39 -10.11 -10.65
N THR A 144 -9.11 -10.25 -10.34
CA THR A 144 -8.60 -11.05 -9.21
C THR A 144 -8.19 -10.20 -8.01
N ASP A 145 -8.41 -8.88 -8.07
CA ASP A 145 -7.97 -7.92 -7.06
C ASP A 145 -8.41 -8.30 -5.64
N ASP A 146 -9.63 -8.84 -5.48
CA ASP A 146 -10.17 -9.26 -4.18
C ASP A 146 -9.94 -10.75 -3.85
N ASP A 147 -9.04 -11.42 -4.58
CA ASP A 147 -8.63 -12.78 -4.27
C ASP A 147 -7.81 -12.81 -2.98
N THR A 148 -8.32 -13.55 -1.99
CA THR A 148 -7.70 -13.63 -0.67
C THR A 148 -6.30 -14.24 -0.70
N LYS A 149 -5.98 -15.13 -1.66
CA LYS A 149 -4.63 -15.71 -1.76
C LYS A 149 -3.63 -14.64 -2.20
N LEU A 150 -3.96 -13.88 -3.24
CA LEU A 150 -3.13 -12.77 -3.74
C LEU A 150 -2.94 -11.69 -2.67
N MET A 151 -4.00 -11.34 -1.93
CA MET A 151 -3.92 -10.40 -0.82
C MET A 151 -2.99 -10.89 0.29
N ARG A 152 -3.05 -12.18 0.66
CA ARG A 152 -2.17 -12.79 1.67
C ARG A 152 -0.72 -12.80 1.23
N GLU A 153 -0.44 -13.16 -0.02
CA GLU A 153 0.90 -13.14 -0.59
C GLU A 153 1.50 -11.74 -0.60
N ALA A 154 0.74 -10.73 -1.03
CA ALA A 154 1.18 -9.33 -0.98
C ALA A 154 1.41 -8.84 0.46
N THR A 155 0.55 -9.25 1.39
CA THR A 155 0.69 -8.91 2.82
C THR A 155 1.95 -9.53 3.43
N LEU A 156 2.21 -10.81 3.13
CA LEU A 156 3.41 -11.53 3.55
C LEU A 156 4.67 -10.81 3.06
N SER A 157 4.74 -10.51 1.75
CA SER A 157 5.84 -9.77 1.14
C SER A 157 6.06 -8.40 1.78
N HIS A 158 4.97 -7.68 2.07
CA HIS A 158 5.04 -6.36 2.71
C HIS A 158 5.64 -6.42 4.11
N PHE A 159 5.12 -7.28 4.98
CA PHE A 159 5.62 -7.39 6.35
C PHE A 159 7.01 -8.02 6.41
N ARG A 160 7.34 -8.94 5.50
CA ARG A 160 8.71 -9.46 5.34
C ARG A 160 9.69 -8.34 4.99
N ALA A 161 9.33 -7.44 4.07
CA ALA A 161 10.17 -6.29 3.75
C ALA A 161 10.34 -5.34 4.96
N ILE A 162 9.30 -5.15 5.78
CA ILE A 162 9.41 -4.37 7.03
C ILE A 162 10.32 -5.08 8.04
N HIS A 163 10.21 -6.40 8.16
CA HIS A 163 11.03 -7.22 9.05
C HIS A 163 12.53 -7.01 8.77
N PHE A 164 12.96 -7.13 7.51
CA PHE A 164 14.34 -6.86 7.12
C PHE A 164 14.74 -5.39 7.29
N LYS A 165 13.84 -4.44 7.02
CA LYS A 165 14.09 -3.01 7.29
C LYS A 165 14.33 -2.68 8.77
N ARG A 166 13.90 -3.56 9.69
CA ARG A 166 14.17 -3.44 11.12
C ARG A 166 15.53 -4.01 11.54
N GLY A 167 16.33 -4.51 10.59
CA GLY A 167 17.70 -4.99 10.84
C GLY A 167 17.81 -6.50 11.05
N ALA A 168 16.78 -7.28 10.70
CA ALA A 168 16.90 -8.74 10.68
C ALA A 168 17.88 -9.20 9.60
N ASN A 169 18.64 -10.26 9.90
CA ASN A 169 19.55 -10.90 8.93
C ASN A 169 18.92 -12.12 8.25
N ASP A 170 17.87 -12.68 8.83
CA ASP A 170 17.13 -13.84 8.35
C ASP A 170 15.64 -13.71 8.73
N GLU A 171 14.88 -14.80 8.65
CA GLU A 171 13.45 -14.81 8.97
C GLU A 171 13.11 -15.66 10.20
N LEU A 172 14.10 -15.98 11.05
CA LEU A 172 13.91 -16.91 12.17
C LEU A 172 12.87 -16.40 13.19
N ASP A 173 12.79 -15.08 13.39
CA ASP A 173 11.80 -14.43 14.27
C ASP A 173 10.65 -13.76 13.49
N PHE A 174 10.58 -13.95 12.17
CA PHE A 174 9.46 -13.47 11.36
C PHE A 174 8.27 -14.41 11.42
N VAL A 175 7.10 -13.88 11.80
CA VAL A 175 5.81 -14.60 11.68
C VAL A 175 4.85 -13.75 10.87
N CYS A 176 4.18 -14.37 9.90
CA CYS A 176 3.05 -13.78 9.21
C CYS A 176 2.07 -14.90 8.83
N ARG A 177 1.09 -15.15 9.71
CA ARG A 177 0.08 -16.19 9.52
C ARG A 177 -1.29 -15.55 9.32
N PHE A 178 -2.17 -16.28 8.64
CA PHE A 178 -3.47 -15.74 8.25
C PHE A 178 -4.62 -16.61 8.77
N GLU A 179 -5.68 -15.94 9.20
CA GLU A 179 -6.95 -16.57 9.54
C GLU A 179 -8.09 -15.94 8.73
N PRO A 180 -9.15 -16.69 8.40
CA PRO A 180 -10.38 -16.11 7.89
C PRO A 180 -10.94 -15.08 8.87
N ARG A 181 -11.49 -13.97 8.38
CA ARG A 181 -12.24 -13.05 9.24
C ARG A 181 -13.54 -13.73 9.69
N PRO A 182 -13.81 -13.83 11.02
CA PRO A 182 -15.09 -14.33 11.52
C PRO A 182 -16.27 -13.58 10.90
N GLY A 183 -17.30 -14.32 10.44
CA GLY A 183 -18.47 -13.73 9.76
C GLY A 183 -19.31 -12.81 10.66
N GLU A 184 -19.21 -12.99 11.97
CA GLU A 184 -19.92 -12.19 12.99
C GLU A 184 -19.37 -10.76 13.12
N LEU A 185 -18.13 -10.52 12.67
CA LEU A 185 -17.46 -9.21 12.77
C LEU A 185 -17.82 -8.26 11.61
N GLY A 186 -18.85 -8.59 10.83
CA GLY A 186 -19.25 -7.82 9.65
C GLY A 186 -18.15 -7.68 8.59
N GLY A 187 -18.40 -6.81 7.60
CA GLY A 187 -17.50 -6.56 6.49
C GLY A 187 -17.51 -7.65 5.40
N SER A 188 -16.64 -7.47 4.39
CA SER A 188 -16.56 -8.41 3.26
C SER A 188 -15.99 -9.76 3.70
N ARG A 189 -16.62 -10.86 3.25
CA ARG A 189 -16.10 -12.24 3.42
C ARG A 189 -14.74 -12.47 2.77
N LYS A 190 -14.27 -11.52 1.94
CA LYS A 190 -12.98 -11.58 1.26
C LYS A 190 -11.84 -10.98 2.09
N ASN A 191 -12.14 -10.33 3.22
CA ASN A 191 -11.15 -9.84 4.17
C ASN A 191 -10.47 -11.01 4.91
N THR A 192 -9.24 -10.79 5.38
CA THR A 192 -8.49 -11.78 6.16
C THR A 192 -7.89 -11.13 7.40
N LEU A 193 -7.71 -11.91 8.45
CA LEU A 193 -6.88 -11.52 9.58
C LEU A 193 -5.44 -11.94 9.31
N ALA A 194 -4.49 -11.07 9.64
CA ALA A 194 -3.06 -11.36 9.61
C ALA A 194 -2.50 -11.20 11.03
N TYR A 195 -1.71 -12.17 11.48
CA TYR A 195 -0.98 -12.10 12.74
C TYR A 195 0.49 -12.02 12.39
N VAL A 196 1.11 -10.91 12.77
CA VAL A 196 2.45 -10.53 12.31
C VAL A 196 3.36 -10.34 13.51
N ARG A 197 4.53 -10.97 13.47
CA ARG A 197 5.64 -10.70 14.38
C ARG A 197 6.83 -10.25 13.56
N LEU A 198 7.27 -9.02 13.80
CA LEU A 198 8.43 -8.43 13.15
C LEU A 198 9.67 -8.57 14.03
N HIS A 199 10.84 -8.25 13.46
CA HIS A 199 12.09 -8.36 14.17
C HIS A 199 12.08 -7.55 15.47
N GLY A 200 12.51 -8.20 16.56
CA GLY A 200 12.54 -7.62 17.90
C GLY A 200 11.18 -7.52 18.61
N GLU A 201 10.07 -7.96 18.00
CA GLU A 201 8.76 -8.04 18.65
C GLU A 201 8.60 -9.36 19.40
N GLN A 202 8.07 -9.29 20.62
CA GLN A 202 7.79 -10.49 21.44
C GLN A 202 6.49 -11.16 21.02
N ASP A 203 5.47 -10.35 20.74
CA ASP A 203 4.10 -10.80 20.48
C ASP A 203 3.67 -10.53 19.03
N GLU A 204 2.71 -11.32 18.56
CA GLU A 204 2.06 -11.08 17.27
C GLU A 204 1.11 -9.89 17.37
N THR A 205 1.26 -8.95 16.45
CA THR A 205 0.27 -7.91 16.20
C THR A 205 -0.77 -8.43 15.21
N LYS A 206 -2.04 -8.34 15.60
CA LYS A 206 -3.18 -8.70 14.76
C LYS A 206 -3.56 -7.52 13.86
N TYR A 207 -3.79 -7.79 12.58
CA TYR A 207 -4.26 -6.83 11.59
C TYR A 207 -5.50 -7.38 10.88
N ASN A 208 -6.45 -6.50 10.59
CA ASN A 208 -7.47 -6.75 9.60
C ASN A 208 -6.99 -6.27 8.24
N VAL A 209 -6.94 -7.18 7.26
CA VAL A 209 -6.50 -6.88 5.90
C VAL A 209 -7.70 -6.93 4.97
N LYS A 210 -7.95 -5.84 4.26
CA LYS A 210 -9.00 -5.70 3.25
C LYS A 210 -8.41 -5.26 1.92
N CYS A 211 -9.06 -5.67 0.83
CA CYS A 211 -8.92 -4.97 -0.43
C CYS A 211 -9.61 -3.61 -0.31
N HIS A 212 -8.92 -2.55 -0.72
CA HIS A 212 -9.46 -1.19 -0.66
C HIS A 212 -10.72 -1.05 -1.53
N HIS A 213 -10.82 -1.80 -2.62
CA HIS A 213 -12.04 -1.89 -3.43
C HIS A 213 -12.72 -3.24 -3.33
N PHE A 214 -14.05 -3.23 -3.46
CA PHE A 214 -14.77 -4.42 -3.89
C PHE A 214 -14.23 -4.82 -5.26
N GLY A 215 -13.71 -6.04 -5.41
CA GLY A 215 -13.34 -6.54 -6.72
C GLY A 215 -14.54 -6.48 -7.66
N SER A 216 -14.27 -6.57 -8.97
CA SER A 216 -15.30 -6.52 -10.00
C SER A 216 -16.52 -7.36 -9.60
N SER A 217 -17.68 -6.70 -9.43
CA SER A 217 -18.94 -7.42 -9.34
C SER A 217 -19.19 -8.08 -10.70
N SER A 218 -20.03 -9.11 -10.74
CA SER A 218 -20.43 -9.73 -12.02
C SER A 218 -20.92 -8.73 -13.07
N SER A 219 -21.34 -7.52 -12.64
CA SER A 219 -21.83 -6.43 -13.48
C SER A 219 -20.83 -5.29 -13.75
N SER A 220 -19.74 -5.12 -12.98
CA SER A 220 -18.74 -4.07 -13.26
C SER A 220 -17.57 -4.62 -14.07
N ALA A 221 -17.37 -4.10 -15.28
CA ALA A 221 -16.41 -4.65 -16.25
C ALA A 221 -14.92 -4.40 -15.89
N LYS A 222 -14.62 -3.62 -14.83
CA LYS A 222 -13.24 -3.19 -14.48
C LYS A 222 -13.06 -3.10 -12.97
N GLY A 223 -11.84 -3.37 -12.48
CA GLY A 223 -11.41 -2.98 -11.13
C GLY A 223 -11.54 -1.47 -10.93
N GLN A 224 -11.80 -1.04 -9.69
CA GLN A 224 -11.83 0.38 -9.35
C GLN A 224 -10.43 0.84 -8.98
N SER A 225 -10.03 2.00 -9.47
CA SER A 225 -8.75 2.62 -9.10
C SER A 225 -8.76 3.08 -7.64
N PRO A 226 -7.65 2.96 -6.87
CA PRO A 226 -7.58 3.42 -5.49
C PRO A 226 -7.96 4.89 -5.30
N ASP A 227 -8.67 5.16 -4.21
CA ASP A 227 -8.98 6.49 -3.70
C ASP A 227 -7.91 6.91 -2.69
N ILE A 228 -7.01 7.78 -3.16
CA ILE A 228 -5.90 8.30 -2.35
C ILE A 228 -6.38 9.12 -1.15
N LYS A 229 -7.61 9.67 -1.19
CA LYS A 229 -8.20 10.38 -0.05
C LYS A 229 -8.46 9.43 1.10
N GLU A 230 -8.84 8.18 0.83
CA GLU A 230 -9.03 7.17 1.87
C GLU A 230 -7.72 6.88 2.60
N PHE A 231 -6.63 6.70 1.85
CA PHE A 231 -5.30 6.45 2.44
C PHE A 231 -4.81 7.64 3.26
N TYR A 232 -4.99 8.85 2.73
CA TYR A 232 -4.69 10.07 3.46
C TYR A 232 -5.48 10.15 4.78
N CYS A 233 -6.79 9.89 4.74
CA CYS A 233 -7.63 9.93 5.94
C CYS A 233 -7.23 8.86 6.96
N TYR A 234 -6.97 7.61 6.54
CA TYR A 234 -6.49 6.59 7.45
C TYR A 234 -5.19 7.01 8.16
N LYS A 235 -4.23 7.55 7.40
CA LYS A 235 -2.96 8.01 7.98
C LYS A 235 -3.15 9.20 8.91
N LEU A 236 -4.05 10.13 8.59
CA LEU A 236 -4.38 11.25 9.45
C LEU A 236 -5.06 10.78 10.75
N LEU A 237 -6.06 9.91 10.67
CA LEU A 237 -6.75 9.38 11.85
C LEU A 237 -5.81 8.61 12.78
N GLU A 238 -4.84 7.86 12.23
CA GLU A 238 -3.75 7.24 13.00
C GLU A 238 -2.94 8.31 13.76
N LEU A 239 -2.50 9.38 13.08
CA LEU A 239 -1.71 10.46 13.70
C LEU A 239 -2.48 11.24 14.78
N LEU A 240 -3.81 11.27 14.70
CA LEU A 240 -4.70 11.88 15.68
C LEU A 240 -5.00 10.97 16.88
N ASN A 241 -4.56 9.70 16.84
CA ASN A 241 -4.94 8.63 17.78
C ASN A 241 -6.45 8.41 17.86
N VAL A 242 -7.15 8.58 16.74
CA VAL A 242 -8.60 8.30 16.62
C VAL A 242 -8.89 7.18 15.62
N GLY A 243 -7.87 6.71 14.89
CA GLY A 243 -7.96 5.53 14.03
C GLY A 243 -6.88 4.51 14.39
N PRO A 244 -7.00 3.27 13.90
CA PRO A 244 -5.98 2.25 14.08
C PRO A 244 -4.71 2.59 13.30
N GLN A 245 -3.58 2.01 13.69
CA GLN A 245 -2.37 2.01 12.87
C GLN A 245 -2.66 1.37 11.50
N VAL A 246 -2.21 2.00 10.41
CA VAL A 246 -2.49 1.54 9.06
C VAL A 246 -1.21 1.26 8.25
N HIS A 247 -1.27 0.17 7.48
CA HIS A 247 -0.31 -0.17 6.44
C HIS A 247 -1.00 -0.21 5.07
N PHE A 248 -0.37 0.42 4.07
CA PHE A 248 -0.79 0.35 2.67
C PHE A 248 0.07 -0.67 1.93
N ILE A 249 -0.59 -1.69 1.41
CA ILE A 249 0.05 -2.87 0.83
C ILE A 249 -0.27 -2.88 -0.67
N LEU A 250 0.79 -2.81 -1.49
CA LEU A 250 0.67 -2.95 -2.94
C LEU A 250 0.60 -4.44 -3.30
N PRO A 251 -0.11 -4.81 -4.39
CA PRO A 251 -0.03 -6.15 -4.94
C PRO A 251 1.40 -6.50 -5.35
N ASN A 252 1.69 -7.81 -5.44
CA ASN A 252 2.96 -8.25 -5.99
C ASN A 252 3.05 -7.84 -7.47
N ILE A 253 4.22 -7.36 -7.90
CA ILE A 253 4.44 -6.90 -9.30
C ILE A 253 4.06 -8.00 -10.31
N LEU A 254 4.33 -9.25 -9.96
CA LEU A 254 4.02 -10.44 -10.77
C LEU A 254 2.52 -10.66 -10.99
N THR A 255 1.66 -10.16 -10.10
CA THR A 255 0.21 -10.20 -10.30
C THR A 255 -0.19 -9.33 -11.51
N GLY A 256 0.54 -8.24 -11.75
CA GLY A 256 0.30 -7.32 -12.86
C GLY A 256 -1.00 -6.49 -12.74
N SER A 257 -1.60 -6.43 -11.54
CA SER A 257 -2.74 -5.55 -11.28
C SER A 257 -2.32 -4.09 -11.25
N ARG A 258 -3.16 -3.23 -11.82
CA ARG A 258 -3.00 -1.76 -11.85
C ARG A 258 -4.09 -1.02 -11.08
N THR A 259 -4.92 -1.75 -10.35
CA THR A 259 -6.12 -1.22 -9.67
C THR A 259 -6.21 -1.67 -8.21
N SER A 260 -5.49 -2.74 -7.83
CA SER A 260 -5.47 -3.24 -6.46
C SER A 260 -4.63 -2.40 -5.51
N MET A 261 -5.16 -2.25 -4.30
CA MET A 261 -4.42 -1.92 -3.08
C MET A 261 -5.06 -2.68 -1.91
N TYR A 262 -4.24 -3.13 -0.96
CA TYR A 262 -4.72 -3.69 0.29
C TYR A 262 -4.41 -2.75 1.45
N ILE A 263 -5.33 -2.69 2.42
CA ILE A 263 -5.19 -1.91 3.64
C ILE A 263 -5.14 -2.90 4.79
N ALA A 264 -4.07 -2.84 5.59
CA ALA A 264 -3.99 -3.57 6.85
C ALA A 264 -4.13 -2.58 8.01
N THR A 265 -5.25 -2.64 8.72
CA THR A 265 -5.48 -1.87 9.94
C THR A 265 -5.19 -2.73 11.16
N ARG A 266 -4.43 -2.19 12.12
CA ARG A 266 -4.16 -2.89 13.38
C ARG A 266 -5.48 -3.17 14.09
N TRP A 267 -5.62 -4.39 14.57
CA TRP A 267 -6.74 -4.80 15.39
C TRP A 267 -6.55 -4.24 16.81
N CYS A 268 -7.53 -3.48 17.28
CA CYS A 268 -7.51 -2.80 18.56
C CYS A 268 -8.63 -3.35 19.45
N ASP A 269 -8.29 -4.20 20.43
CA ASP A 269 -9.27 -4.83 21.34
C ASP A 269 -9.89 -3.83 22.35
N ASP A 270 -9.35 -2.61 22.41
CA ASP A 270 -9.89 -1.49 23.16
C ASP A 270 -10.88 -0.64 22.34
N PHE A 271 -11.15 -0.97 21.07
CA PHE A 271 -12.25 -0.36 20.33
C PHE A 271 -13.60 -0.78 20.91
N VAL A 272 -14.42 0.18 21.33
CA VAL A 272 -15.80 -0.04 21.75
C VAL A 272 -16.72 0.61 20.70
N PRO A 273 -17.36 -0.17 19.81
CA PRO A 273 -18.27 0.40 18.81
C PRO A 273 -19.48 1.02 19.50
N ILE A 274 -20.05 2.05 18.87
CA ILE A 274 -21.26 2.74 19.35
C ILE A 274 -22.38 1.74 19.63
N THR A 275 -22.56 0.71 18.78
CA THR A 275 -23.58 -0.35 18.97
C THR A 275 -23.45 -1.09 20.30
N SER A 276 -22.27 -1.10 20.91
CA SER A 276 -22.00 -1.78 22.19
C SER A 276 -22.02 -0.85 23.41
N ILE A 277 -22.21 0.46 23.21
CA ILE A 277 -22.27 1.44 24.31
C ILE A 277 -23.70 1.52 24.85
N LYS A 278 -23.87 1.36 26.16
CA LYS A 278 -25.17 1.53 26.81
C LYS A 278 -25.59 3.00 26.78
N LYS A 279 -26.90 3.27 26.74
CA LYS A 279 -27.47 4.62 26.64
C LYS A 279 -26.92 5.59 27.69
N GLU A 280 -26.73 5.13 28.92
CA GLU A 280 -26.19 5.89 30.05
C GLU A 280 -24.69 6.19 29.95
N ASP A 281 -23.94 5.42 29.15
CA ASP A 281 -22.49 5.49 29.02
C ASP A 281 -22.03 6.21 27.74
N VAL A 282 -22.97 6.73 26.94
CA VAL A 282 -22.69 7.45 25.70
C VAL A 282 -21.95 8.76 26.01
N SER A 283 -20.72 8.86 25.51
CA SER A 283 -19.93 10.09 25.62
C SER A 283 -20.32 11.07 24.52
N VAL A 284 -21.00 12.16 24.88
CA VAL A 284 -21.27 13.28 23.96
C VAL A 284 -19.98 13.83 23.33
N GLU A 285 -18.88 13.78 24.07
CA GLU A 285 -17.57 14.26 23.62
C GLU A 285 -17.00 13.40 22.48
N SER A 286 -17.18 12.07 22.52
CA SER A 286 -16.73 11.19 21.43
C SER A 286 -17.63 11.34 20.20
N LEU A 287 -18.95 11.45 20.38
CA LEU A 287 -19.87 11.72 19.28
C LEU A 287 -19.57 13.07 18.59
N ALA A 288 -19.27 14.11 19.37
CA ALA A 288 -18.87 15.41 18.84
C ALA A 288 -17.56 15.34 18.04
N GLN A 289 -16.57 14.58 18.52
CA GLN A 289 -15.31 14.34 17.79
C GLN A 289 -15.55 13.60 16.45
N ILE A 290 -16.42 12.59 16.42
CA ILE A 290 -16.73 11.85 15.19
C ILE A 290 -17.42 12.76 14.17
N LEU A 291 -18.43 13.53 14.59
CA LEU A 291 -19.09 14.51 13.71
C LEU A 291 -18.10 15.55 13.17
N LEU A 292 -17.17 16.01 14.02
CA LEU A 292 -16.15 16.97 13.65
C LEU A 292 -15.23 16.43 12.55
N LEU A 293 -14.72 15.22 12.72
CA LEU A 293 -13.87 14.57 11.74
C LEU A 293 -14.64 14.24 10.47
N GLY A 294 -15.87 13.72 10.56
CA GLY A 294 -16.72 13.45 9.40
C GLY A 294 -17.03 14.71 8.58
N THR A 295 -17.19 15.85 9.26
CA THR A 295 -17.41 17.14 8.60
C THR A 295 -16.14 17.61 7.88
N PHE A 296 -15.00 17.64 8.58
CA PHE A 296 -13.76 18.22 8.03
C PHE A 296 -13.02 17.35 7.04
N LEU A 297 -13.09 16.04 7.23
CA LEU A 297 -12.51 15.04 6.35
C LEU A 297 -13.54 14.49 5.36
N PHE A 298 -14.70 15.15 5.23
CA PHE A 298 -15.73 14.79 4.26
C PHE A 298 -16.04 13.28 4.23
N MET A 299 -16.05 12.62 5.39
CA MET A 299 -16.25 11.18 5.50
C MET A 299 -17.74 10.87 5.62
N ASP A 300 -18.15 9.78 4.99
CA ASP A 300 -19.43 9.09 5.17
C ASP A 300 -19.18 7.69 5.76
N ASP A 301 -20.26 6.93 5.92
CA ASP A 301 -20.24 5.56 6.46
C ASP A 301 -19.74 5.51 7.91
N LEU A 302 -19.93 6.60 8.66
CA LEU A 302 -19.62 6.70 10.08
C LEU A 302 -20.75 6.11 10.93
N HIS A 303 -21.13 4.87 10.63
CA HIS A 303 -22.18 4.14 11.35
C HIS A 303 -21.67 3.52 12.64
N SER A 304 -22.59 2.97 13.42
CA SER A 304 -22.36 2.56 14.81
C SER A 304 -21.40 1.38 15.02
N ASP A 305 -21.03 0.63 13.98
CA ASP A 305 -20.01 -0.42 14.04
C ASP A 305 -18.62 0.06 13.56
N ASN A 306 -18.59 1.11 12.73
CA ASN A 306 -17.35 1.71 12.22
C ASN A 306 -16.79 2.80 13.14
N CYS A 307 -17.63 3.31 14.04
CA CYS A 307 -17.31 4.40 14.96
C CYS A 307 -17.61 4.02 16.41
N GLY A 308 -16.92 4.66 17.33
CA GLY A 308 -16.93 4.28 18.74
C GLY A 308 -16.06 5.18 19.60
N GLN A 309 -15.59 4.60 20.69
CA GLN A 309 -14.61 5.22 21.58
C GLN A 309 -13.54 4.23 22.00
N TRP A 310 -12.36 4.73 22.33
CA TRP A 310 -11.33 3.90 22.96
C TRP A 310 -11.72 3.60 24.40
N LYS A 311 -11.66 2.32 24.79
CA LYS A 311 -12.09 1.81 26.10
C LYS A 311 -11.44 2.59 27.24
N GLY A 312 -12.29 3.03 28.18
CA GLY A 312 -11.84 3.81 29.34
C GLY A 312 -11.48 5.26 29.03
N THR A 313 -11.76 5.75 27.82
CA THR A 313 -11.52 7.14 27.42
C THR A 313 -12.78 7.78 26.86
N LYS A 314 -12.73 9.10 26.61
CA LYS A 314 -13.73 9.84 25.83
C LYS A 314 -13.26 10.17 24.42
N ASN A 315 -12.17 9.56 23.98
CA ASN A 315 -11.61 9.80 22.66
C ASN A 315 -12.41 9.01 21.63
N ALA A 316 -12.72 9.66 20.50
CA ALA A 316 -13.34 8.98 19.37
C ALA A 316 -12.43 7.87 18.81
N ALA A 317 -13.06 6.82 18.31
CA ALA A 317 -12.43 5.77 17.54
C ALA A 317 -13.19 5.58 16.22
N ILE A 318 -12.50 5.62 15.10
CA ILE A 318 -13.02 5.47 13.73
C ILE A 318 -12.16 4.38 13.05
N VAL A 319 -12.77 3.23 12.76
CA VAL A 319 -12.06 2.06 12.23
C VAL A 319 -12.33 1.82 10.74
N ASP A 320 -13.41 2.36 10.19
CA ASP A 320 -13.70 2.37 8.76
C ASP A 320 -14.58 3.58 8.38
N PHE A 321 -14.58 3.97 7.10
CA PHE A 321 -15.30 5.12 6.56
C PHE A 321 -15.24 5.13 5.03
N MET A 322 -16.04 6.01 4.41
CA MET A 322 -16.00 6.28 2.97
C MET A 322 -15.68 7.77 2.70
N PRO A 323 -14.59 8.12 2.01
CA PRO A 323 -14.35 9.51 1.62
C PRO A 323 -15.39 10.02 0.62
N ARG A 324 -15.81 11.27 0.75
CA ARG A 324 -16.64 11.97 -0.25
C ARG A 324 -15.84 12.93 -1.12
N ALA A 325 -16.52 13.47 -2.13
CA ALA A 325 -16.08 14.72 -2.75
C ALA A 325 -16.02 15.84 -1.69
N TYR A 326 -14.94 16.61 -1.69
CA TYR A 326 -14.82 17.75 -0.79
C TYR A 326 -15.87 18.81 -1.14
N THR A 327 -16.37 19.49 -0.12
CA THR A 327 -17.30 20.61 -0.27
C THR A 327 -16.82 21.78 0.59
N THR A 328 -17.06 23.00 0.15
CA THR A 328 -16.80 24.18 0.98
C THR A 328 -18.08 24.56 1.71
N PHE A 329 -18.08 24.46 3.03
CA PHE A 329 -19.21 24.91 3.83
C PHE A 329 -19.15 26.42 3.99
N THR A 330 -20.23 27.12 3.63
CA THR A 330 -20.38 28.56 3.88
C THR A 330 -20.58 28.87 5.36
N ASN A 331 -21.09 27.90 6.12
CA ASN A 331 -21.24 27.99 7.56
C ASN A 331 -20.79 26.66 8.20
N VAL A 332 -19.52 26.63 8.59
CA VAL A 332 -18.85 25.46 9.18
C VAL A 332 -19.52 24.99 10.46
N LYS A 333 -19.98 25.93 11.29
CA LYS A 333 -20.73 25.63 12.51
C LYS A 333 -22.02 24.89 12.20
N LYS A 334 -22.82 25.40 11.26
CA LYS A 334 -24.05 24.72 10.84
C LYS A 334 -23.77 23.35 10.23
N ALA A 335 -22.70 23.24 9.44
CA ALA A 335 -22.27 21.96 8.88
C ALA A 335 -21.95 20.95 9.97
N LEU A 336 -21.15 21.34 10.97
CA LEU A 336 -20.81 20.49 12.12
C LEU A 336 -22.05 20.06 12.92
N LEU A 337 -22.93 21.01 13.22
CA LEU A 337 -24.09 20.76 14.09
C LEU A 337 -25.15 19.89 13.42
N ASN A 338 -25.22 19.93 12.08
CA ASN A 338 -26.24 19.26 11.27
C ASN A 338 -25.64 18.18 10.34
N ASN A 339 -24.47 17.61 10.67
CA ASN A 339 -23.82 16.58 9.83
C ASN A 339 -24.47 15.19 10.01
N ASP A 340 -25.80 15.13 10.07
CA ASP A 340 -26.54 13.88 10.27
C ASP A 340 -26.43 12.96 9.06
N ALA A 341 -26.12 13.52 7.88
CA ALA A 341 -26.01 12.76 6.63
C ALA A 341 -24.80 11.80 6.59
N SER A 342 -23.78 12.03 7.41
CA SER A 342 -22.56 11.21 7.42
C SER A 342 -22.56 10.13 8.50
N VAL A 343 -23.52 10.18 9.42
CA VAL A 343 -23.63 9.29 10.57
C VAL A 343 -24.93 8.50 10.50
N TYR A 344 -24.85 7.20 10.77
CA TYR A 344 -26.02 6.32 10.83
C TYR A 344 -26.10 5.75 12.24
N TRP A 345 -26.65 6.53 13.16
CA TRP A 345 -26.73 6.20 14.58
C TRP A 345 -28.16 6.02 15.04
N ASP A 346 -28.33 5.21 16.09
CA ASP A 346 -29.64 5.05 16.73
C ASP A 346 -30.11 6.35 17.38
N GLU A 347 -31.44 6.50 17.48
CA GLU A 347 -32.13 7.69 17.99
C GLU A 347 -31.58 8.21 19.33
N PHE A 348 -31.19 7.31 20.24
CA PHE A 348 -30.69 7.73 21.56
C PHE A 348 -29.29 8.37 21.54
N HIS A 349 -28.46 8.12 20.51
CA HIS A 349 -27.18 8.81 20.33
C HIS A 349 -27.41 10.23 19.82
N ILE A 350 -28.40 10.39 18.93
CA ILE A 350 -28.86 11.69 18.44
C ILE A 350 -29.44 12.47 19.63
N ASP A 351 -30.30 11.86 20.45
CA ASP A 351 -30.84 12.45 21.68
C ASP A 351 -29.72 12.95 22.63
N ALA A 352 -28.63 12.19 22.76
CA ALA A 352 -27.52 12.56 23.64
C ALA A 352 -26.83 13.84 23.16
N LEU A 353 -26.68 14.00 21.84
CA LEU A 353 -26.16 15.22 21.22
C LEU A 353 -27.15 16.38 21.28
N GLU A 354 -28.44 16.15 21.09
CA GLU A 354 -29.47 17.18 21.14
C GLU A 354 -29.70 17.72 22.56
N LYS A 355 -29.53 16.87 23.59
CA LYS A 355 -29.54 17.29 25.00
C LYS A 355 -28.33 18.14 25.37
N CYS A 356 -27.24 18.04 24.62
CA CYS A 356 -26.08 18.88 24.80
C CYS A 356 -26.31 20.22 24.10
N ASN A 357 -26.18 21.32 24.83
CA ASN A 357 -26.34 22.64 24.23
C ASN A 357 -25.25 22.91 23.18
N GLU A 358 -25.59 23.77 22.23
CA GLU A 358 -24.74 24.13 21.10
C GLU A 358 -23.36 24.64 21.55
N GLU A 359 -23.31 25.50 22.56
CA GLU A 359 -22.06 26.09 23.06
C GLU A 359 -21.09 25.01 23.56
N SER A 360 -21.58 24.04 24.32
CA SER A 360 -20.78 22.93 24.85
C SER A 360 -20.25 22.04 23.71
N ARG A 361 -21.05 21.78 22.68
CA ARG A 361 -20.61 21.02 21.49
C ARG A 361 -19.49 21.74 20.75
N LEU A 362 -19.60 23.06 20.59
CA LEU A 362 -18.57 23.88 19.93
C LEU A 362 -17.29 23.98 20.77
N GLU A 363 -17.42 24.04 22.10
CA GLU A 363 -16.26 23.99 23.01
C GLU A 363 -15.52 22.66 22.92
N MET A 364 -16.24 21.52 22.93
CA MET A 364 -15.64 20.19 22.74
C MET A 364 -14.93 20.08 21.38
N ALA A 365 -15.56 20.58 20.31
CA ALA A 365 -14.98 20.57 18.98
C ALA A 365 -13.69 21.40 18.92
N ARG A 366 -13.70 22.59 19.53
CA ARG A 366 -12.51 23.44 19.63
C ARG A 366 -11.39 22.79 20.43
N ALA A 367 -11.70 22.23 21.59
CA ALA A 367 -10.74 21.54 22.43
C ALA A 367 -10.09 20.37 21.67
N SER A 368 -10.87 19.63 20.89
CA SER A 368 -10.40 18.54 20.03
C SER A 368 -9.44 19.04 18.95
N LEU A 369 -9.80 20.11 18.22
CA LEU A 369 -8.93 20.71 17.19
C LEU A 369 -7.57 21.17 17.76
N MET A 370 -7.56 21.74 18.96
CA MET A 370 -6.33 22.17 19.63
C MET A 370 -5.50 20.98 20.11
N LYS A 371 -6.13 19.98 20.73
CA LYS A 371 -5.48 18.76 21.20
C LYS A 371 -4.79 17.99 20.07
N TRP A 372 -5.44 17.94 18.91
CA TRP A 372 -4.98 17.19 17.76
C TRP A 372 -3.85 17.85 16.99
N ASP A 373 -3.63 19.16 17.17
CA ASP A 373 -2.73 19.94 16.33
C ASP A 373 -2.96 19.67 14.84
N LEU A 374 -4.25 19.69 14.45
CA LEU A 374 -4.71 19.08 13.20
C LEU A 374 -4.03 19.67 11.96
N LEU A 375 -3.63 20.96 11.96
CA LEU A 375 -2.92 21.56 10.83
C LEU A 375 -1.56 20.88 10.60
N SER A 376 -0.76 20.70 11.65
CA SER A 376 0.54 20.03 11.53
C SER A 376 0.38 18.55 11.21
N LYS A 377 -0.70 17.91 11.65
CA LYS A 377 -0.99 16.51 11.32
C LYS A 377 -1.45 16.31 9.88
N ILE A 378 -2.16 17.27 9.29
CA ILE A 378 -2.52 17.28 7.86
C ILE A 378 -1.26 17.20 6.99
N ASP A 379 -0.26 18.03 7.30
CA ASP A 379 0.98 18.08 6.52
C ASP A 379 1.78 16.78 6.68
N LEU A 380 1.95 16.32 7.93
CA LEU A 380 2.65 15.08 8.23
C LEU A 380 1.97 13.86 7.60
N ALA A 381 0.63 13.81 7.56
CA ALA A 381 -0.09 12.71 6.91
C ALA A 381 0.24 12.64 5.41
N ASN A 382 0.28 13.80 4.72
CA ASN A 382 0.62 13.86 3.30
C ASN A 382 2.08 13.43 3.04
N GLU A 383 3.01 13.85 3.89
CA GLU A 383 4.41 13.41 3.82
C GLU A 383 4.53 11.90 3.99
N LEU A 384 3.85 11.31 4.97
CA LEU A 384 3.92 9.88 5.26
C LEU A 384 3.28 8.98 4.19
N ILE A 385 2.34 9.47 3.39
CA ILE A 385 1.77 8.70 2.27
C ILE A 385 2.53 8.88 0.96
N THR A 386 3.43 9.86 0.87
CA THR A 386 4.20 10.15 -0.36
C THR A 386 5.03 8.97 -0.85
N PRO A 387 5.77 8.22 0.00
CA PRO A 387 6.48 7.02 -0.44
C PRO A 387 5.57 5.97 -1.10
N GLU A 388 4.32 5.87 -0.63
CA GLU A 388 3.36 4.91 -1.17
C GLU A 388 2.78 5.39 -2.50
N LYS A 389 2.53 6.70 -2.65
CA LYS A 389 2.20 7.30 -3.95
C LYS A 389 3.29 7.02 -5.00
N ASP A 390 4.55 7.17 -4.62
CA ASP A 390 5.68 6.92 -5.52
C ASP A 390 5.79 5.44 -5.90
N ARG A 391 5.54 4.53 -4.96
CA ARG A 391 5.48 3.09 -5.24
C ARG A 391 4.34 2.73 -6.18
N MET A 392 3.15 3.30 -5.97
CA MET A 392 1.99 3.10 -6.85
C MET A 392 2.30 3.56 -8.27
N LYS A 393 2.91 4.75 -8.42
CA LYS A 393 3.35 5.28 -9.71
C LYS A 393 4.35 4.36 -10.42
N ARG A 394 5.31 3.79 -9.69
CA ARG A 394 6.29 2.83 -10.25
C ARG A 394 5.66 1.53 -10.75
N GLN A 395 4.53 1.11 -10.16
CA GLN A 395 3.81 -0.10 -10.58
C GLN A 395 2.66 0.19 -11.56
N ASP A 396 2.53 1.44 -12.04
CA ASP A 396 1.43 1.88 -12.89
C ASP A 396 0.04 1.58 -12.28
N ILE A 397 -0.07 1.65 -10.94
CA ILE A 397 -1.35 1.56 -10.25
C ILE A 397 -2.06 2.90 -10.42
N GLY A 398 -3.10 2.89 -11.26
CA GLY A 398 -3.85 4.07 -11.64
C GLY A 398 -4.80 4.53 -10.52
N PHE A 399 -5.16 5.81 -10.52
CA PHE A 399 -6.10 6.41 -9.57
C PHE A 399 -7.38 6.83 -10.31
N LYS A 400 -8.49 7.12 -9.62
CA LYS A 400 -9.74 7.54 -10.30
C LYS A 400 -9.55 8.93 -10.92
N GLY A 401 -9.89 9.11 -12.22
CA GLY A 401 -10.12 10.44 -12.83
C GLY A 401 -9.12 10.92 -13.90
N PHE A 402 -9.48 12.01 -14.60
CA PHE A 402 -8.66 12.72 -15.60
C PHE A 402 -7.64 13.70 -14.98
N ASN A 403 -7.75 13.97 -13.68
CA ASN A 403 -6.77 14.75 -12.93
C ASN A 403 -5.78 13.78 -12.30
N SER A 404 -4.51 14.18 -12.18
CA SER A 404 -3.59 13.35 -11.42
C SER A 404 -4.14 13.19 -9.99
N PRO A 405 -4.07 12.00 -9.38
CA PRO A 405 -4.42 11.78 -7.97
C PRO A 405 -3.73 12.76 -7.01
N THR A 406 -2.57 13.27 -7.41
CA THR A 406 -1.85 14.30 -6.67
C THR A 406 -2.65 15.61 -6.66
N GLU A 407 -3.18 16.06 -7.80
CA GLU A 407 -4.01 17.27 -7.86
C GLU A 407 -5.33 17.13 -7.09
N GLU A 408 -6.02 15.99 -7.21
CA GLU A 408 -7.26 15.78 -6.46
C GLU A 408 -6.99 15.78 -4.94
N LEU A 409 -5.93 15.11 -4.51
CA LEU A 409 -5.52 15.09 -3.12
C LEU A 409 -5.08 16.48 -2.63
N ASP A 410 -4.34 17.25 -3.43
CA ASP A 410 -3.88 18.59 -3.07
C ASP A 410 -5.07 19.55 -2.89
N LEU A 411 -6.08 19.46 -3.76
CA LEU A 411 -7.33 20.19 -3.63
C LEU A 411 -8.10 19.77 -2.36
N TYR A 412 -8.16 18.47 -2.09
CA TYR A 412 -8.78 17.92 -0.89
C TYR A 412 -8.10 18.40 0.40
N ILE A 413 -6.76 18.36 0.46
CA ILE A 413 -5.95 18.86 1.57
C ILE A 413 -6.17 20.37 1.75
N THR A 414 -6.17 21.12 0.65
CA THR A 414 -6.41 22.57 0.67
C THR A 414 -7.80 22.91 1.21
N ALA A 415 -8.83 22.17 0.78
CA ALA A 415 -10.18 22.31 1.30
C ALA A 415 -10.24 21.99 2.81
N THR A 416 -9.59 20.90 3.24
CA THR A 416 -9.50 20.50 4.66
C THR A 416 -8.86 21.60 5.51
N ARG A 417 -7.71 22.15 5.08
CA ARG A 417 -7.03 23.27 5.77
C ARG A 417 -7.91 24.50 5.88
N ARG A 418 -8.59 24.85 4.79
CA ARG A 418 -9.49 26.01 4.75
C ARG A 418 -10.65 25.85 5.73
N GLN A 419 -11.31 24.69 5.73
CA GLN A 419 -12.43 24.41 6.63
C GLN A 419 -12.02 24.45 8.10
N GLN A 420 -10.85 23.91 8.43
CA GLN A 420 -10.31 24.00 9.78
C GLN A 420 -10.03 25.46 10.19
N GLY A 421 -9.42 26.26 9.31
CA GLY A 421 -9.15 27.68 9.57
C GLY A 421 -10.43 28.50 9.78
N GLU A 422 -11.45 28.26 8.96
CA GLU A 422 -12.78 28.86 9.11
C GLU A 422 -13.43 28.44 10.44
N ALA A 423 -13.34 27.16 10.83
CA ALA A 423 -13.86 26.67 12.11
C ALA A 423 -13.21 27.35 13.32
N LEU A 424 -11.87 27.40 13.36
CA LEU A 424 -11.14 28.03 14.45
C LEU A 424 -11.48 29.50 14.59
N LYS A 425 -11.69 30.20 13.46
CA LYS A 425 -12.15 31.59 13.46
C LYS A 425 -13.57 31.69 14.04
N THR A 426 -14.52 30.91 13.55
CA THR A 426 -15.91 30.92 14.04
C THR A 426 -15.98 30.62 15.54
N PHE A 427 -15.28 29.59 16.02
CA PHE A 427 -15.29 29.23 17.44
C PHE A 427 -14.61 30.27 18.33
N ARG A 428 -13.65 31.04 17.79
CA ARG A 428 -13.02 32.16 18.50
C ARG A 428 -13.95 33.35 18.63
N ASP A 429 -14.67 33.70 17.57
CA ASP A 429 -15.54 34.87 17.52
C ASP A 429 -16.79 34.68 18.40
N GLU A 430 -17.29 33.45 18.53
CA GLU A 430 -18.47 33.13 19.33
C GLU A 430 -18.19 33.00 20.85
N ASN A 431 -16.99 32.57 21.25
CA ASN A 431 -16.60 32.53 22.67
C ASN A 431 -15.17 33.08 22.90
N PRO A 432 -15.03 34.42 22.96
CA PRO A 432 -13.72 35.08 23.07
C PRO A 432 -13.04 34.87 24.42
N GLN A 433 -13.80 34.55 25.48
CA GLN A 433 -13.25 34.33 26.82
C GLN A 433 -12.67 32.92 26.96
N ALA A 434 -13.40 31.89 26.52
CA ALA A 434 -12.88 30.53 26.43
C ALA A 434 -11.65 30.46 25.50
N ALA A 435 -11.65 31.26 24.43
CA ALA A 435 -10.50 31.39 23.53
C ALA A 435 -9.22 31.79 24.24
N ARG A 436 -9.31 32.82 25.08
CA ARG A 436 -8.15 33.35 25.81
C ARG A 436 -7.66 32.39 26.89
N ALA A 437 -8.57 31.65 27.53
CA ALA A 437 -8.22 30.65 28.55
C ALA A 437 -7.45 29.45 27.95
N LEU A 438 -7.90 28.95 26.79
CA LEU A 438 -7.22 27.86 26.07
C LEU A 438 -5.88 28.29 25.46
N GLU A 439 -5.80 29.48 24.87
CA GLU A 439 -4.52 30.04 24.37
C GLU A 439 -3.48 30.19 25.50
N ALA A 440 -3.91 30.40 26.74
CA ALA A 440 -3.02 30.47 27.90
C ALA A 440 -2.49 29.08 28.34
N LEU A 441 -3.24 28.00 28.09
CA LEU A 441 -2.85 26.63 28.41
C LEU A 441 -1.85 26.04 27.40
N VAL A 442 -1.92 26.48 26.14
CA VAL A 442 -1.06 25.98 25.04
C VAL A 442 0.24 26.79 24.90
N ARG A 443 0.36 27.96 25.55
CA ARG A 443 1.61 28.72 25.56
C ARG A 443 2.72 27.89 26.21
N PRO A 444 3.88 27.70 25.54
CA PRO A 444 5.04 27.08 26.17
C PRO A 444 5.35 27.83 27.46
N GLN A 445 5.33 27.15 28.60
CA GLN A 445 5.75 27.78 29.85
C GLN A 445 7.19 28.25 29.65
N ARG A 446 7.37 29.57 29.59
CA ARG A 446 8.72 30.13 29.59
C ARG A 446 9.41 29.59 30.84
N PRO A 447 10.61 29.01 30.73
CA PRO A 447 11.33 28.55 31.90
C PRO A 447 11.43 29.73 32.88
N PRO A 448 11.26 29.47 34.19
CA PRO A 448 11.32 30.53 35.18
C PRO A 448 12.65 31.26 35.00
N ARG A 449 12.58 32.59 34.82
CA ARG A 449 13.77 33.44 34.77
C ARG A 449 14.53 33.19 36.08
N GLY A 450 15.61 32.43 35.99
CA GLY A 450 16.47 32.14 37.12
C GLY A 450 16.84 33.44 37.82
N GLY A 451 16.49 33.52 39.10
CA GLY A 451 16.90 34.61 39.97
C GLY A 451 18.42 34.74 39.92
N ARG A 452 18.89 35.98 39.75
CA ARG A 452 20.32 36.32 39.86
C ARG A 452 20.87 35.82 41.20
N PRO A 453 21.94 35.00 41.23
CA PRO A 453 22.79 34.90 42.39
C PRO A 453 23.85 36.00 42.30
N GLY A 454 23.90 36.85 43.32
CA GLY A 454 25.00 37.77 43.51
C GLY A 454 26.27 37.01 43.90
N GLY A 455 27.38 37.39 43.27
CA GLY A 455 28.62 37.67 44.01
C GLY A 455 29.58 36.52 44.33
N ARG A 456 30.67 36.53 43.53
CA ARG A 456 32.08 36.31 43.91
C ARG A 456 32.58 34.89 44.18
N GLY A 457 33.58 34.51 43.37
CA GLY A 457 34.55 33.45 43.67
C GLY A 457 35.26 32.96 42.41
N ARG A 458 36.36 33.61 42.01
CA ARG A 458 37.44 33.00 41.19
C ARG A 458 38.17 31.97 42.10
N PRO A 459 38.73 30.86 41.59
CA PRO A 459 39.90 30.93 40.70
C PRO A 459 40.03 29.84 39.61
N GLU A 460 40.91 30.18 38.65
CA GLU A 460 41.88 29.35 37.90
C GLU A 460 41.48 28.08 37.13
N GLY A 461 41.72 28.15 35.81
CA GLY A 461 42.77 27.31 35.19
C GLY A 461 42.36 25.94 34.65
N GLY A 462 42.14 25.86 33.33
CA GLY A 462 42.07 24.57 32.63
C GLY A 462 41.89 24.71 31.12
N LYS A 463 43.00 24.60 30.37
CA LYS A 463 43.05 24.58 28.91
C LYS A 463 42.43 23.27 28.38
N GLY A 464 41.49 23.37 27.45
CA GLY A 464 40.95 22.24 26.67
C GLY A 464 40.54 22.70 25.27
N ARG A 465 41.02 21.99 24.26
CA ARG A 465 41.04 22.32 22.82
C ARG A 465 39.64 22.34 22.16
N PRO A 466 39.47 23.02 21.00
CA PRO A 466 38.21 23.02 20.27
C PRO A 466 38.00 21.67 19.54
N PHE A 467 36.76 21.18 19.59
CA PHE A 467 36.26 20.09 18.76
C PHE A 467 36.04 20.61 17.34
N GLU A 468 36.68 19.98 16.36
CA GLU A 468 36.37 20.12 14.94
C GLU A 468 35.16 19.24 14.57
N PRO A 469 34.34 19.66 13.59
CA PRO A 469 33.24 18.86 13.07
C PRO A 469 33.75 17.76 12.11
N MET A 470 33.35 16.51 12.38
CA MET A 470 33.54 15.40 11.43
C MET A 470 32.64 15.59 10.20
N THR A 471 33.29 15.72 9.05
CA THR A 471 32.71 15.54 7.72
C THR A 471 32.49 14.05 7.46
N PHE A 472 31.27 13.65 7.11
CA PHE A 472 31.01 12.34 6.51
C PHE A 472 31.27 12.45 5.00
N GLU A 473 32.34 11.82 4.54
CA GLU A 473 32.53 11.50 3.13
C GLU A 473 31.74 10.23 2.79
N SER A 474 31.12 10.31 1.62
CA SER A 474 30.45 9.25 0.87
C SER A 474 31.46 8.19 0.41
N GLU A 475 31.13 6.91 0.57
CA GLU A 475 31.71 5.85 -0.26
C GLU A 475 30.59 5.08 -0.97
N ASP A 476 30.65 5.22 -2.28
CA ASP A 476 30.04 4.38 -3.30
C ASP A 476 30.69 2.99 -3.33
N GLU A 477 29.96 2.05 -3.95
CA GLU A 477 30.42 0.84 -4.65
C GLU A 477 31.00 -0.34 -3.85
N GLN A 478 30.19 -1.42 -3.78
CA GLN A 478 30.46 -2.69 -4.47
C GLN A 478 29.19 -3.50 -4.70
#